data_AF-A0A699L1J1-F1
#
_entry.id   AF-A0A699L1J1-F1
#
_cell.length_a   1.000
_cell.length_b   1.000
_cell.length_c   1.000
_cell.angle_alpha   90.00
_cell.angle_beta   90.00
_cell.angle_gamma   90.00
#
_symmetry.space_group_name_H-M   'P 1'
#
loop_
_entity.id
_entity.type
_entity.pdbx_description
1 polymer ?
#
loop_
_entity_poly.entity_id
_entity_poly.type
_entity_poly.pdbx_seq_one_letter_code
_entity_poly.pdbx_strand_id
1 'polypeptide(L)'
;MVGENRTSWSDKLEDALWAFRTAFKISVGCTPYRLVYGKACHLPLELEHKAYWLKHANFDLKTAGDHRKLQLNKLNELRDQAYENSLIYKERTKKLHDDKIKNRIFNVGDQVFLFNSRLKIFSDSSTIMEETHHRWRFQTLPLSLRTTEYRDRVEPTTRIISRRLKPSCVGYCHGFQDL
;
A
#
# COMPACT_ATOMS: atom_id res chain seq x y z
N MET A 1 18.02 15.04 -6.50
CA MET A 1 16.98 16.05 -6.79
C MET A 1 16.44 15.80 -8.19
N VAL A 2 15.15 15.49 -8.31
CA VAL A 2 14.49 15.37 -9.62
C VAL A 2 14.23 16.80 -10.10
N GLY A 3 14.99 17.24 -11.10
CA GLY A 3 14.85 18.58 -11.70
C GLY A 3 13.45 18.83 -12.27
N GLU A 4 13.12 20.11 -12.42
CA GLU A 4 11.78 20.66 -12.69
C GLU A 4 11.13 20.18 -14.00
N ASN A 5 11.88 19.54 -14.89
CA ASN A 5 11.40 19.18 -16.22
C ASN A 5 10.78 17.77 -16.25
N ARG A 6 9.45 17.72 -16.49
CA ARG A 6 8.66 16.47 -16.53
C ARG A 6 8.94 15.56 -17.73
N THR A 7 9.81 15.96 -18.64
CA THR A 7 10.09 15.24 -19.90
C THR A 7 11.30 14.32 -19.83
N SER A 8 12.19 14.46 -18.84
CA SER A 8 13.46 13.69 -18.74
C SER A 8 13.37 12.47 -17.80
N TRP A 9 12.20 11.88 -17.62
CA TRP A 9 12.03 10.75 -16.68
C TRP A 9 12.66 9.46 -17.18
N SER A 10 12.64 9.20 -18.49
CA SER A 10 13.27 8.04 -19.11
C SER A 10 14.75 7.96 -18.74
N ASP A 11 15.43 9.10 -18.80
CA ASP A 11 16.87 9.19 -18.65
C ASP A 11 17.31 8.94 -17.19
N LYS A 12 16.38 9.10 -16.23
CA LYS A 12 16.60 8.88 -14.80
C LYS A 12 16.05 7.55 -14.30
N LEU A 13 15.41 6.76 -15.17
CA LEU A 13 14.76 5.52 -14.78
C LEU A 13 15.76 4.50 -14.23
N GLU A 14 16.91 4.34 -14.90
CA GLU A 14 17.95 3.41 -14.47
C GLU A 14 18.55 3.80 -13.11
N ASP A 15 18.84 5.09 -12.91
CA ASP A 15 19.31 5.60 -11.62
C ASP A 15 18.28 5.39 -10.50
N ALA A 16 17.00 5.63 -10.80
CA ALA A 16 15.91 5.41 -9.85
C ALA A 16 15.75 3.92 -9.50
N LEU A 17 15.85 3.03 -10.49
CA LEU A 17 15.81 1.58 -10.30
C LEU A 17 17.02 1.10 -9.48
N TRP A 18 18.21 1.64 -9.75
CA TRP A 18 19.41 1.34 -8.99
C TRP A 18 19.26 1.77 -7.52
N ALA A 19 18.80 3.00 -7.28
CA ALA A 19 18.52 3.50 -5.94
C ALA A 19 17.47 2.62 -5.24
N PHE A 20 16.41 2.21 -5.94
CA PHE A 20 15.39 1.34 -5.37
C PHE A 20 15.94 -0.05 -4.98
N ARG A 21 16.77 -0.66 -5.85
CA ARG A 21 17.35 -1.99 -5.61
C ARG A 21 18.35 -2.00 -4.46
N THR A 22 19.08 -0.91 -4.26
CA THR A 22 20.14 -0.79 -3.26
C THR A 22 19.68 -0.15 -1.95
N ALA A 23 18.53 0.54 -1.93
CA ALA A 23 17.95 1.10 -0.71
C ALA A 23 17.46 0.02 0.26
N PHE A 24 17.73 0.22 1.54
CA PHE A 24 17.26 -0.66 2.61
C PHE A 24 15.74 -0.55 2.80
N LYS A 25 15.05 -1.69 2.89
CA LYS A 25 13.60 -1.75 3.14
C LYS A 25 13.35 -2.25 4.55
N ILE A 26 12.83 -1.37 5.42
CA ILE A 26 12.49 -1.71 6.81
C ILE A 26 11.45 -2.83 6.88
N SER A 27 10.48 -2.84 5.97
CA SER A 27 9.44 -3.87 5.91
C SER A 27 9.97 -5.28 5.62
N VAL A 28 11.19 -5.40 5.12
CA VAL A 28 11.82 -6.68 4.75
C VAL A 28 13.10 -6.93 5.57
N GLY A 29 13.71 -5.89 6.13
CA GLY A 29 14.94 -5.96 6.92
C GLY A 29 16.23 -6.02 6.10
N CYS A 30 16.18 -5.77 4.79
CA CYS A 30 17.35 -5.77 3.90
C CYS A 30 17.10 -4.98 2.60
N THR A 31 18.10 -4.96 1.72
CA THR A 31 17.99 -4.35 0.38
C THR A 31 17.44 -5.37 -0.63
N PRO A 32 16.61 -4.95 -1.61
CA PRO A 32 16.13 -5.85 -2.67
C PRO A 32 17.25 -6.56 -3.42
N TYR A 33 18.37 -5.88 -3.69
CA TYR A 33 19.55 -6.47 -4.33
C TYR A 33 20.10 -7.67 -3.53
N ARG A 34 20.18 -7.53 -2.20
CA ARG A 34 20.69 -8.59 -1.32
C ARG A 34 19.80 -9.84 -1.32
N LEU A 35 18.49 -9.70 -1.54
CA LEU A 35 17.57 -10.84 -1.64
C LEU A 35 17.73 -11.64 -2.95
N VAL A 36 18.13 -10.96 -4.01
CA VAL A 36 18.33 -11.59 -5.32
C VAL A 36 19.70 -12.27 -5.37
N TYR A 37 20.75 -11.55 -4.99
CA TYR A 37 22.14 -11.98 -5.17
C TYR A 37 22.82 -12.51 -3.91
N GLY A 38 22.20 -12.42 -2.74
CA GLY A 38 22.76 -12.88 -1.46
C GLY A 38 23.89 -12.04 -0.89
N LYS A 39 24.31 -11.00 -1.60
CA LYS A 39 25.42 -10.10 -1.24
C LYS A 39 24.94 -8.67 -1.16
N ALA A 40 25.60 -7.88 -0.31
CA ALA A 40 25.42 -6.43 -0.33
C ALA A 40 25.93 -5.90 -1.67
N CYS A 41 25.29 -4.86 -2.18
CA CYS A 41 25.78 -4.13 -3.34
C CYS A 41 26.96 -3.24 -2.90
N HIS A 42 28.18 -3.59 -3.29
CA HIS A 42 29.29 -2.63 -3.31
C HIS A 42 29.38 -2.03 -4.72
N LEU A 43 29.72 -0.74 -4.83
CA LEU A 43 29.88 0.03 -6.08
C LEU A 43 30.89 -0.67 -7.07
N PRO A 44 31.15 -0.19 -8.31
CA PRO A 44 31.68 -0.98 -9.44
C PRO A 44 33.04 -1.68 -9.25
N LEU A 45 33.73 -1.46 -8.13
CA LEU A 45 34.90 -2.22 -7.68
C LEU A 45 34.65 -3.75 -7.69
N GLU A 46 33.42 -4.22 -7.47
CA GLU A 46 33.08 -5.64 -7.58
C GLU A 46 33.20 -6.22 -9.00
N LEU A 47 33.00 -5.42 -10.06
CA LEU A 47 33.11 -5.88 -11.45
C LEU A 47 34.58 -6.02 -11.85
N GLU A 48 35.41 -5.06 -11.47
CA GLU A 48 36.86 -5.08 -11.72
C GLU A 48 37.55 -6.24 -10.97
N HIS A 49 37.16 -6.47 -9.71
CA HIS A 49 37.70 -7.56 -8.90
C HIS A 49 37.28 -8.96 -9.40
N LYS A 50 36.08 -9.11 -9.97
CA LYS A 50 35.64 -10.37 -10.61
C LYS A 50 36.45 -10.72 -11.85
N ALA A 51 36.81 -9.73 -12.67
CA ALA A 51 37.63 -9.93 -13.86
C ALA A 51 39.08 -10.32 -13.51
N TYR A 52 39.63 -9.77 -12.43
CA TYR A 52 40.95 -10.14 -11.90
C TYR A 52 40.96 -11.56 -11.31
N TRP A 53 39.94 -11.92 -10.51
CA TRP A 53 39.83 -13.24 -9.89
C TRP A 53 39.72 -14.40 -10.90
N LEU A 54 38.99 -14.18 -12.00
CA LEU A 54 38.86 -15.17 -13.08
C LEU A 54 40.19 -15.55 -13.72
N LYS A 55 41.18 -14.64 -13.73
CA LYS A 55 42.52 -14.89 -14.28
C LYS A 55 43.43 -15.70 -13.34
N HIS A 56 43.11 -15.79 -12.05
CA HIS A 56 43.94 -16.43 -11.03
C HIS A 56 43.32 -17.68 -10.40
N ALA A 57 42.15 -18.12 -10.86
CA ALA A 57 41.45 -19.22 -10.22
C ALA A 57 41.90 -20.59 -10.74
N ASN A 58 42.82 -21.23 -10.02
CA ASN A 58 43.00 -22.69 -10.03
C ASN A 58 41.84 -23.32 -9.25
N PHE A 59 40.78 -23.75 -9.95
CA PHE A 59 39.58 -24.32 -9.31
C PHE A 59 39.72 -25.82 -9.03
N ASP A 60 39.81 -26.21 -7.76
CA ASP A 60 39.38 -27.54 -7.33
C ASP A 60 37.84 -27.60 -7.41
N LEU A 61 37.33 -28.44 -8.33
CA LEU A 61 35.92 -28.57 -8.63
C LEU A 61 35.08 -28.96 -7.41
N LYS A 62 35.63 -29.79 -6.50
CA LYS A 62 34.91 -30.22 -5.29
C LYS A 62 34.74 -29.05 -4.31
N THR A 63 35.82 -28.36 -3.99
CA THR A 63 35.79 -27.21 -3.08
C THR A 63 34.88 -26.09 -3.60
N ALA A 64 34.88 -25.87 -4.92
CA ALA A 64 33.99 -24.90 -5.56
C ALA A 64 32.51 -25.28 -5.43
N GLY A 65 32.19 -26.57 -5.58
CA GLY A 65 30.84 -27.11 -5.43
C GLY A 65 30.29 -26.92 -4.02
N ASP A 66 31.07 -27.29 -3.01
CA ASP A 66 30.69 -27.14 -1.60
C ASP A 66 30.51 -25.66 -1.22
N HIS A 67 31.41 -24.79 -1.69
CA HIS A 67 31.30 -23.34 -1.46
C HIS A 67 30.01 -22.77 -2.06
N ARG A 68 29.65 -23.17 -3.30
CA ARG A 68 28.40 -22.74 -3.94
C ARG A 68 27.17 -23.21 -3.18
N LYS A 69 27.17 -24.45 -2.70
CA LYS A 69 26.07 -25.01 -1.90
C LYS A 69 25.85 -24.21 -0.61
N LEU A 70 26.94 -23.86 0.09
CA LEU A 70 26.88 -23.01 1.29
C LEU A 70 26.31 -21.62 0.99
N GLN A 71 26.73 -20.99 -0.12
CA GLN A 71 26.19 -19.68 -0.53
C GLN A 71 24.69 -19.73 -0.82
N LEU A 72 24.19 -20.79 -1.46
CA LEU A 72 22.78 -20.97 -1.74
C LEU A 72 21.95 -21.17 -0.47
N ASN A 73 22.44 -21.96 0.49
CA ASN A 73 21.76 -22.14 1.77
C ASN A 73 21.63 -20.82 2.52
N LYS A 74 22.71 -20.04 2.60
CA LYS A 74 22.70 -18.72 3.22
C LYS A 74 21.74 -17.75 2.52
N LEU A 75 21.64 -17.82 1.20
CA LEU A 75 20.66 -17.04 0.43
C LEU A 75 19.22 -17.44 0.77
N ASN A 76 18.96 -18.74 0.97
CA ASN A 76 17.63 -19.22 1.35
C ASN A 76 17.23 -18.71 2.73
N GLU A 77 18.11 -18.84 3.73
CA GLU A 77 17.89 -18.33 5.08
C GLU A 77 17.56 -16.82 5.09
N LEU A 78 18.28 -16.03 4.28
CA LEU A 78 18.00 -14.59 4.13
C LEU A 78 16.61 -14.32 3.56
N ARG A 79 16.15 -15.15 2.61
CA ARG A 79 14.80 -15.02 2.00
C ARG A 79 13.71 -15.42 2.98
N ASP A 80 13.94 -16.47 3.76
CA ASP A 80 13.00 -16.93 4.80
C ASP A 80 12.84 -15.84 5.86
N GLN A 81 13.94 -15.27 6.36
CA GLN A 81 13.89 -14.17 7.33
C GLN A 81 13.16 -12.93 6.76
N ALA A 82 13.42 -12.60 5.49
CA ALA A 82 12.76 -11.49 4.80
C ALA A 82 11.24 -11.70 4.64
N TYR A 83 10.83 -12.95 4.39
CA TYR A 83 9.42 -13.33 4.30
C TYR A 83 8.72 -13.13 5.66
N GLU A 84 9.31 -13.65 6.74
CA GLU A 84 8.78 -13.47 8.10
C GLU A 84 8.67 -11.99 8.49
N ASN A 85 9.73 -11.20 8.23
CA ASN A 85 9.71 -9.76 8.48
C ASN A 85 8.57 -9.06 7.71
N SER A 86 8.36 -9.46 6.45
CA SER A 86 7.28 -8.91 5.62
C SER A 86 5.90 -9.24 6.17
N LEU A 87 5.70 -10.48 6.64
CA LEU A 87 4.45 -10.90 7.28
C LEU A 87 4.16 -10.07 8.53
N ILE A 88 5.14 -9.96 9.42
CA ILE A 88 5.01 -9.18 10.68
C ILE A 88 4.72 -7.71 10.37
N TYR A 89 5.43 -7.11 9.40
CA TYR A 89 5.21 -5.72 9.03
C TYR A 89 3.80 -5.48 8.46
N LYS A 90 3.33 -6.37 7.58
CA LYS A 90 1.97 -6.31 7.01
C LYS A 90 0.92 -6.43 8.10
N GLU A 91 1.09 -7.36 9.03
CA GLU A 91 0.17 -7.56 10.15
C GLU A 91 0.11 -6.33 11.06
N ARG A 92 1.26 -5.78 11.44
CA ARG A 92 1.33 -4.53 12.23
C ARG A 92 0.66 -3.36 11.52
N THR A 93 0.93 -3.20 10.23
CA THR A 93 0.34 -2.12 9.42
C THR A 93 -1.17 -2.30 9.30
N LYS A 94 -1.64 -3.53 9.12
CA LYS A 94 -3.06 -3.87 9.11
C LYS A 94 -3.72 -3.55 10.44
N LYS A 95 -3.12 -3.96 11.56
CA LYS A 95 -3.61 -3.67 12.90
C LYS A 95 -3.72 -2.15 13.13
N LEU A 96 -2.66 -1.41 12.86
CA LEU A 96 -2.66 0.06 12.97
C LEU A 96 -3.71 0.73 12.07
N HIS A 97 -3.93 0.19 10.88
CA HIS A 97 -4.98 0.67 9.99
C HIS A 97 -6.37 0.36 10.58
N ASP A 98 -6.60 -0.89 10.98
CA ASP A 98 -7.86 -1.37 11.56
C ASP A 98 -8.22 -0.65 12.87
N ASP A 99 -7.24 -0.32 13.72
CA ASP A 99 -7.43 0.48 14.93
C ASP A 99 -7.90 1.92 14.61
N LYS A 100 -7.49 2.49 13.47
CA LYS A 100 -7.93 3.83 13.02
C LYS A 100 -9.31 3.82 12.38
N ILE A 101 -9.87 2.65 12.09
CA ILE A 101 -11.17 2.54 11.47
C ILE A 101 -12.23 2.74 12.54
N LYS A 102 -12.92 3.87 12.44
CA LYS A 102 -14.11 4.13 13.24
C LYS A 102 -15.20 3.14 12.84
N ASN A 103 -15.58 2.25 13.75
CA ASN A 103 -16.76 1.41 13.59
C ASN A 103 -17.99 2.32 13.57
N ARG A 104 -18.57 2.48 12.37
CA ARG A 104 -19.84 3.18 12.19
C ARG A 104 -20.93 2.11 12.18
N ILE A 105 -21.69 2.08 13.26
CA ILE A 105 -22.92 1.29 13.33
C ILE A 105 -24.01 2.16 12.71
N PHE A 106 -24.66 1.65 11.69
CA PHE A 106 -25.83 2.27 11.09
C PHE A 106 -27.06 1.45 11.49
N ASN A 107 -28.07 2.11 12.03
CA ASN A 107 -29.35 1.49 12.35
C ASN A 107 -30.25 1.49 11.11
N VAL A 108 -31.26 0.62 11.08
CA VAL A 108 -32.23 0.60 9.99
C VAL A 108 -32.98 1.95 9.94
N GLY A 109 -33.02 2.59 8.77
CA GLY A 109 -33.67 3.89 8.57
C GLY A 109 -32.76 5.11 8.69
N ASP A 110 -31.49 4.96 9.09
CA ASP A 110 -30.50 6.06 9.08
C ASP A 110 -30.31 6.59 7.66
N GLN A 111 -30.29 7.92 7.50
CA GLN A 111 -29.93 8.55 6.21
C GLN A 111 -28.42 8.59 6.05
N VAL A 112 -27.91 7.95 5.00
CA VAL A 112 -26.48 7.92 4.67
C VAL A 112 -26.20 8.37 3.23
N PHE A 113 -25.00 8.89 3.00
CA PHE A 113 -24.48 9.27 1.68
C PHE A 113 -23.38 8.30 1.26
N LEU A 114 -23.40 7.89 0.00
CA LEU A 114 -22.31 7.14 -0.60
C LEU A 114 -21.21 8.07 -1.11
N PHE A 115 -20.00 7.94 -0.58
CA PHE A 115 -18.84 8.67 -1.09
C PHE A 115 -18.33 8.05 -2.40
N ASN A 116 -18.46 8.78 -3.50
CA ASN A 116 -17.93 8.39 -4.80
C ASN A 116 -16.61 9.13 -5.09
N SER A 117 -15.49 8.41 -5.05
CA SER A 117 -14.16 9.00 -5.26
C SER A 117 -13.91 9.52 -6.68
N ARG A 118 -14.75 9.14 -7.66
CA ARG A 118 -14.67 9.67 -9.03
C ARG A 118 -15.34 11.04 -9.17
N LEU A 119 -16.31 11.32 -8.31
CA LEU A 119 -16.96 12.63 -8.22
C LEU A 119 -16.26 13.40 -7.11
N LYS A 120 -15.21 14.13 -7.47
CA LYS A 120 -14.55 15.10 -6.59
C LYS A 120 -15.55 16.23 -6.34
N ILE A 121 -16.41 16.09 -5.34
CA ILE A 121 -17.33 17.16 -4.94
C ILE A 121 -16.49 18.18 -4.17
N PHE A 122 -16.01 19.21 -4.89
CA PHE A 122 -15.36 20.38 -4.31
C PHE A 122 -16.38 21.26 -3.57
N SER A 123 -15.87 22.03 -2.60
CA SER A 123 -16.57 22.67 -1.48
C SER A 123 -17.45 23.88 -1.78
N ASP A 124 -17.62 24.32 -3.04
CA ASP A 124 -18.00 25.72 -3.31
C ASP A 124 -19.25 25.88 -4.20
N SER A 125 -20.23 24.98 -4.14
CA SER A 125 -21.54 25.27 -4.74
C SER A 125 -22.68 24.69 -3.90
N SER A 126 -23.30 25.54 -3.10
CA SER A 126 -24.49 25.24 -2.30
C SER A 126 -25.70 24.79 -3.15
N THR A 127 -25.72 25.10 -4.45
CA THR A 127 -26.84 24.81 -5.35
C THR A 127 -26.79 23.40 -5.98
N ILE A 128 -25.60 22.86 -6.29
CA ILE A 128 -25.47 21.48 -6.81
C ILE A 128 -25.72 20.44 -5.72
N MET A 129 -25.55 20.84 -4.47
CA MET A 129 -25.80 20.04 -3.29
C MET A 129 -27.29 19.62 -3.19
N GLU A 130 -28.26 20.53 -3.25
CA GLU A 130 -29.68 20.19 -3.01
C GLU A 130 -30.28 19.19 -4.01
N GLU A 131 -30.06 19.35 -5.32
CA GLU A 131 -30.60 18.43 -6.33
C GLU A 131 -29.97 17.03 -6.25
N THR A 132 -28.69 16.95 -5.88
CA THR A 132 -27.99 15.66 -5.70
C THR A 132 -28.28 15.03 -4.32
N HIS A 133 -28.65 15.82 -3.31
CA HIS A 133 -28.99 15.32 -1.97
C HIS A 133 -30.26 14.47 -1.94
N HIS A 134 -31.26 14.72 -2.79
CA HIS A 134 -32.46 13.87 -2.86
C HIS A 134 -32.23 12.60 -3.66
N ARG A 135 -31.39 12.66 -4.70
CA ARG A 135 -31.06 11.55 -5.59
C ARG A 135 -30.16 10.50 -4.92
N TRP A 136 -29.34 10.92 -3.95
CA TRP A 136 -28.37 10.05 -3.30
C TRP A 136 -28.62 9.93 -1.79
N ARG A 137 -29.89 9.92 -1.35
CA ARG A 137 -30.25 9.73 0.05
C ARG A 137 -30.61 8.28 0.30
N PHE A 138 -29.72 7.66 1.08
CA PHE A 138 -29.53 6.33 1.64
C PHE A 138 -30.37 5.84 2.89
N GLN A 139 -31.63 5.35 2.90
CA GLN A 139 -32.19 4.50 4.02
C GLN A 139 -31.61 3.08 4.21
N THR A 140 -30.79 2.88 5.24
CA THR A 140 -30.21 1.57 5.62
C THR A 140 -31.23 0.46 5.93
N LEU A 141 -30.98 -0.76 5.43
CA LEU A 141 -31.74 -1.99 5.68
C LEU A 141 -30.94 -2.98 6.57
N PRO A 142 -31.57 -3.97 7.23
CA PRO A 142 -30.87 -4.80 8.21
C PRO A 142 -29.91 -5.80 7.55
N LEU A 143 -28.60 -5.73 7.86
CA LEU A 143 -27.85 -6.73 8.66
C LEU A 143 -26.32 -6.69 8.49
N SER A 144 -25.64 -7.19 9.54
CA SER A 144 -24.26 -7.69 9.64
C SER A 144 -23.11 -6.66 9.64
N LEU A 145 -22.24 -6.77 10.67
CA LEU A 145 -21.19 -5.87 11.15
C LEU A 145 -20.13 -5.39 10.12
N ARG A 146 -20.24 -5.76 8.83
CA ARG A 146 -19.22 -5.42 7.81
C ARG A 146 -19.76 -4.93 6.46
N THR A 147 -21.06 -5.03 6.21
CA THR A 147 -21.68 -4.65 4.93
C THR A 147 -23.06 -4.08 5.20
N THR A 148 -23.37 -2.90 4.65
CA THR A 148 -24.68 -2.28 4.81
C THR A 148 -25.43 -2.42 3.49
N GLU A 149 -26.62 -3.03 3.54
CA GLU A 149 -27.54 -3.05 2.40
C GLU A 149 -28.34 -1.76 2.38
N TYR A 150 -28.54 -1.23 1.17
CA TYR A 150 -29.31 -0.02 0.96
C TYR A 150 -30.28 -0.15 -0.21
N ARG A 151 -31.47 0.45 -0.08
CA ARG A 151 -32.50 0.57 -1.13
C ARG A 151 -32.64 2.00 -1.64
N ASP A 152 -32.17 2.27 -2.86
CA ASP A 152 -32.38 3.56 -3.52
C ASP A 152 -33.86 3.78 -3.88
N ARG A 153 -34.30 5.03 -3.98
CA ARG A 153 -35.66 5.35 -4.44
C ARG A 153 -35.89 4.92 -5.89
N VAL A 154 -34.83 4.70 -6.66
CA VAL A 154 -34.86 4.39 -8.10
C VAL A 154 -34.17 3.06 -8.45
N GLU A 155 -33.13 2.64 -7.71
CA GLU A 155 -32.33 1.43 -8.00
C GLU A 155 -32.48 0.26 -7.00
N PRO A 156 -32.21 -0.99 -7.43
CA PRO A 156 -32.29 -2.19 -6.59
C PRO A 156 -31.29 -2.20 -5.42
N THR A 157 -31.61 -3.00 -4.40
CA THR A 157 -30.84 -3.09 -3.15
C THR A 157 -29.38 -3.46 -3.42
N THR A 158 -28.44 -2.59 -3.05
CA THR A 158 -27.01 -2.79 -3.31
C THR A 158 -26.22 -2.95 -2.01
N ARG A 159 -25.32 -3.93 -1.96
CA ARG A 159 -24.40 -4.17 -0.82
C ARG A 159 -23.19 -3.27 -0.92
N ILE A 160 -22.96 -2.45 0.11
CA ILE A 160 -21.85 -1.49 0.14
C ILE A 160 -21.04 -1.65 1.42
N ILE A 161 -19.72 -1.52 1.31
CA ILE A 161 -18.82 -1.45 2.46
C ILE A 161 -19.12 -0.17 3.24
N SER A 162 -19.49 -0.31 4.51
CA SER A 162 -19.92 0.79 5.39
C SER A 162 -18.90 1.94 5.50
N ARG A 163 -17.62 1.69 5.22
CA ARG A 163 -16.55 2.72 5.16
C ARG A 163 -16.74 3.75 4.04
N ARG A 164 -17.44 3.39 2.95
CA ARG A 164 -17.77 4.33 1.87
C ARG A 164 -18.99 5.18 2.20
N LEU A 165 -19.68 4.90 3.30
CA LEU A 165 -20.87 5.62 3.72
C LEU A 165 -20.51 6.75 4.70
N LYS A 166 -21.13 7.91 4.48
CA LYS A 166 -21.06 9.08 5.35
C LYS A 166 -22.44 9.32 5.96
N PRO A 167 -22.57 9.62 7.26
CA PRO A 167 -23.86 10.01 7.82
C PRO A 167 -24.36 11.29 7.14
N SER A 168 -25.65 11.35 6.84
CA SER A 168 -26.31 12.56 6.35
C SER A 168 -26.60 13.48 7.54
N CYS A 169 -25.83 14.56 7.69
CA CYS A 169 -26.12 15.59 8.70
C CYS A 169 -27.34 16.41 8.25
N VAL A 170 -28.54 15.90 8.50
CA VAL A 170 -29.78 16.68 8.38
C VAL A 170 -30.42 16.69 9.75
N GLY A 171 -29.94 17.60 10.60
CA GLY A 171 -30.37 17.79 11.98
C GLY A 171 -29.28 18.47 12.82
N TYR A 172 -29.53 19.73 13.21
CA TYR A 172 -28.83 20.58 14.19
C TYR A 172 -27.57 20.01 14.88
N CYS A 173 -26.41 20.59 14.59
CA CYS A 173 -25.24 20.52 15.47
C CYS A 173 -25.39 21.54 16.61
N HIS A 174 -25.87 21.12 17.78
CA HIS A 174 -25.61 21.88 19.02
C HIS A 174 -24.18 21.52 19.47
N GLY A 175 -23.23 22.45 19.34
CA GLY A 175 -21.87 22.25 19.87
C GLY A 175 -20.70 22.78 19.04
N PHE A 176 -20.91 23.78 18.19
CA PHE A 176 -19.82 24.60 17.62
C PHE A 176 -20.00 26.07 18.03
N GLN A 177 -20.03 26.29 19.34
CA GLN A 177 -19.67 27.56 19.96
C GLN A 177 -18.67 27.20 21.06
N ASP A 178 -17.57 27.94 21.09
CA ASP A 178 -16.38 27.81 21.93
C ASP A 178 -15.28 26.89 21.39
N LEU A 179 -14.65 27.36 20.31
CA LEU A 179 -13.18 27.44 20.16
C LEU A 179 -12.82 28.69 19.35
#